data_AF-K2M1D3-F1
#
_entry.id   AF-K2M1D3-F1
#
_cell.length_a   1.000
_cell.length_b   1.000
_cell.length_c   1.000
_cell.angle_alpha   90.00
_cell.angle_beta   90.00
_cell.angle_gamma   90.00
#
_symmetry.space_group_name_H-M   'P 1'
#
loop_
_entity.id
_entity.type
_entity.pdbx_description
1 polymer ?
#
loop_
_entity_poly.entity_id
_entity_poly.type
_entity_poly.pdbx_seq_one_letter_code
_entity_poly.pdbx_strand_id
1 'polypeptide(L)'
;MLQIDSISSDLTNGAIVAACNTVNGDEEAKYVIPSAYNTNILTCSDPCAPATSCFPAYTTTASSDGCACTCAEGGHGDACLPVAVPEPPSTDGADLCVRDVRVDGEANAGLGTSVVCYVGVTFVADVVVGMESMAGSVRNVTLANCTFVGGASLYVVGWRSDPPAGERADVLISGLVSRSGGGVLVANRFPPGSRVTVVESVLIAEARVAYRGAYGLGDASACLVVHNVNLTGSVLTIARTHVAAVFRDAVGVLVVGGVALQSRGALYLDGLLVQTALGLCVSVEGGVAASGGSVVAFVDSDFLLC
;
A
#
# COMPACT_ATOMS: atom_id res chain seq x y z
N MET A 1 -0.46 7.17 17.09
CA MET A 1 -1.24 6.15 16.36
C MET A 1 -1.35 6.39 14.85
N LEU A 2 -1.91 7.47 14.32
CA LEU A 2 -1.54 7.97 12.98
C LEU A 2 -1.00 9.37 13.16
N GLN A 3 0.22 9.61 12.70
CA GLN A 3 0.84 10.93 12.77
C GLN A 3 1.16 11.41 11.36
N ILE A 4 0.68 12.60 11.03
CA ILE A 4 1.04 13.31 9.80
C ILE A 4 1.82 14.54 10.21
N ASP A 5 3.10 14.58 9.86
CA ASP A 5 3.95 15.69 10.27
C ASP A 5 3.60 16.96 9.49
N SER A 6 3.60 18.09 10.21
CA SER A 6 3.25 19.41 9.67
C SER A 6 4.35 20.07 8.84
N ILE A 7 5.41 19.34 8.48
CA ILE A 7 6.58 19.92 7.84
C ILE A 7 6.21 20.37 6.43
N SER A 8 6.34 21.68 6.20
CA SER A 8 6.33 22.44 4.93
C SER A 8 6.35 21.58 3.66
N SER A 9 5.22 21.00 3.30
CA SER A 9 5.00 20.39 1.99
C SER A 9 4.09 21.31 1.19
N ASP A 10 4.40 21.56 -0.08
CA ASP A 10 3.51 22.23 -1.04
C ASP A 10 2.18 21.46 -1.27
N LEU A 11 2.07 20.28 -0.67
CA LEU A 11 0.94 19.36 -0.70
C LEU A 11 -0.04 19.67 0.45
N THR A 12 -0.73 20.80 0.35
CA THR A 12 -1.83 21.18 1.25
C THR A 12 -3.18 20.87 0.58
N ASN A 13 -4.20 20.45 1.34
CA ASN A 13 -5.55 20.06 0.87
C ASN A 13 -5.77 18.60 0.42
N GLY A 14 -4.97 17.64 0.89
CA GLY A 14 -5.31 16.22 0.73
C GLY A 14 -6.60 15.84 1.46
N ALA A 15 -7.48 15.08 0.79
CA ALA A 15 -8.63 14.42 1.38
C ALA A 15 -8.16 13.14 2.09
N ILE A 16 -8.30 13.13 3.41
CA ILE A 16 -7.92 12.00 4.27
C ILE A 16 -9.18 11.47 4.92
N VAL A 17 -9.44 10.19 4.72
CA VAL A 17 -10.55 9.47 5.35
C VAL A 17 -9.96 8.50 6.37
N ALA A 18 -10.46 8.55 7.60
CA ALA A 18 -10.14 7.56 8.61
C ALA A 18 -11.45 7.03 9.18
N ALA A 19 -11.68 5.73 9.07
CA ALA A 19 -12.96 5.13 9.42
C ALA A 19 -12.74 3.85 10.20
N CYS A 20 -13.54 3.63 11.23
CA CYS A 20 -13.62 2.33 11.89
C CYS A 20 -12.32 1.76 12.46
N ASN A 21 -11.34 2.63 12.73
CA ASN A 21 -10.08 2.17 13.29
C ASN A 21 -10.16 2.09 14.82
N THR A 22 -9.57 1.04 15.37
CA THR A 22 -9.61 0.73 16.81
C THR A 22 -8.20 0.66 17.40
N VAL A 23 -8.14 0.75 18.73
CA VAL A 23 -6.97 0.48 19.55
C VAL A 23 -7.27 -0.68 20.46
N ASN A 24 -6.41 -1.70 20.43
CA ASN A 24 -6.59 -2.91 21.21
C ASN A 24 -7.97 -3.55 21.00
N GLY A 25 -8.54 -3.41 19.79
CA GLY A 25 -9.84 -3.96 19.40
C GLY A 25 -11.09 -3.23 19.91
N ASP A 26 -10.98 -2.29 20.85
CA ASP A 26 -12.14 -1.73 21.56
C ASP A 26 -12.21 -0.19 21.52
N GLU A 27 -11.08 0.52 21.62
CA GLU A 27 -11.09 1.99 21.75
C GLU A 27 -11.00 2.70 20.40
N GLU A 28 -11.69 3.82 20.23
CA GLU A 28 -11.59 4.60 18.99
C GLU A 28 -10.19 5.15 18.76
N ALA A 29 -9.74 5.06 17.51
CA ALA A 29 -8.43 5.53 17.14
C ALA A 29 -8.25 7.05 17.23
N LYS A 30 -7.11 7.51 17.77
CA LYS A 30 -6.67 8.92 17.77
C LYS A 30 -5.74 9.25 16.60
N TYR A 31 -5.92 10.43 16.03
CA TYR A 31 -5.17 10.90 14.87
C TYR A 31 -4.50 12.24 15.17
N VAL A 32 -3.25 12.41 14.78
CA VAL A 32 -2.53 13.68 14.82
C VAL A 32 -2.37 14.17 13.39
N ILE A 33 -3.35 14.95 12.92
CA ILE A 33 -3.41 15.46 11.55
C ILE A 33 -3.45 17.00 11.58
N PRO A 34 -2.55 17.70 10.87
CA PRO A 34 -2.59 19.15 10.76
C PRO A 34 -3.89 19.67 10.16
N SER A 35 -4.37 20.83 10.62
CA SER A 35 -5.61 21.46 10.14
C SER A 35 -5.57 21.91 8.67
N ALA A 36 -4.42 21.80 8.00
CA ALA A 36 -4.26 22.06 6.57
C ALA A 36 -4.83 20.95 5.67
N TYR A 37 -5.21 19.80 6.24
CA TYR A 37 -5.80 18.68 5.51
C TYR A 37 -7.32 18.64 5.68
N ASN A 38 -8.03 18.16 4.64
CA ASN A 38 -9.46 17.92 4.73
C ASN A 38 -9.68 16.51 5.26
N THR A 39 -9.96 16.40 6.55
CA THR A 39 -10.09 15.13 7.26
C THR A 39 -11.55 14.76 7.47
N ASN A 40 -11.91 13.53 7.11
CA ASN A 40 -13.19 12.93 7.46
C ASN A 40 -12.94 11.72 8.37
N ILE A 41 -13.16 11.90 9.68
CA ILE A 41 -12.97 10.86 10.70
C ILE A 41 -14.34 10.30 11.07
N LEU A 42 -14.54 9.01 10.83
CA LEU A 42 -15.81 8.31 10.99
C LEU A 42 -15.67 7.18 12.01
N THR A 43 -16.66 7.07 12.88
CA THR A 43 -16.74 5.99 13.88
C THR A 43 -17.50 4.81 13.28
N CYS A 44 -17.32 3.60 13.82
CA CYS A 44 -18.12 2.43 13.40
C CYS A 44 -19.58 2.47 13.86
N SER A 45 -20.00 3.56 14.50
CA SER A 45 -21.35 3.68 15.04
C SER A 45 -22.38 3.98 13.94
N ASP A 46 -21.95 4.57 12.82
CA ASP A 46 -22.81 4.89 11.68
C ASP A 46 -22.57 3.88 10.55
N PRO A 47 -23.44 2.87 10.40
CA PRO A 47 -23.25 1.84 9.39
C PRO A 47 -23.38 2.37 7.95
N CYS A 48 -23.94 3.57 7.74
CA CYS A 48 -24.24 4.11 6.40
C CYS A 48 -23.57 5.46 6.09
N ALA A 49 -22.46 5.80 6.74
CA ALA A 49 -21.68 6.93 6.27
C ALA A 49 -21.10 6.61 4.87
N PRO A 50 -21.42 7.37 3.80
CA PRO A 50 -20.97 7.07 2.43
C PRO A 50 -19.46 6.84 2.27
N ALA A 51 -18.66 7.49 3.11
CA ALA A 51 -17.21 7.38 3.10
C ALA A 51 -16.67 6.13 3.84
N THR A 52 -17.51 5.41 4.59
CA THR A 52 -17.21 4.08 5.15
C THR A 52 -17.81 2.97 4.30
N SER A 53 -18.99 3.17 3.71
CA SER A 53 -19.68 2.15 2.91
C SER A 53 -19.19 2.07 1.46
N CYS A 54 -18.67 3.17 0.90
CA CYS A 54 -18.28 3.26 -0.50
C CYS A 54 -16.81 3.68 -0.67
N PHE A 55 -16.13 3.05 -1.62
CA PHE A 55 -14.77 3.40 -2.00
C PHE A 55 -14.77 4.73 -2.77
N PRO A 56 -14.25 5.83 -2.19
CA PRO A 56 -14.55 7.17 -2.71
C PRO A 56 -14.01 7.40 -4.13
N ALA A 57 -12.84 6.86 -4.47
CA ALA A 57 -12.24 7.06 -5.78
C ALA A 57 -13.00 6.37 -6.93
N TYR A 58 -13.76 5.32 -6.63
CA TYR A 58 -14.61 4.63 -7.62
C TYR A 58 -16.10 4.72 -7.29
N THR A 59 -16.53 5.72 -6.55
CA THR A 59 -17.95 5.97 -6.28
C THR A 59 -18.41 7.23 -7.00
N THR A 60 -19.49 7.11 -7.76
CA THR A 60 -20.14 8.23 -8.45
C THR A 60 -21.20 8.88 -7.58
N THR A 61 -22.02 8.08 -6.92
CA THR A 61 -23.04 8.52 -5.97
C THR A 61 -23.14 7.50 -4.83
N ALA A 62 -23.48 8.00 -3.65
CA ALA A 62 -23.76 7.18 -2.48
C ALA A 62 -25.06 7.64 -1.85
N SER A 63 -25.96 6.70 -1.60
CA SER A 63 -27.22 6.96 -0.93
C SER A 63 -27.01 6.93 0.59
N SER A 64 -27.45 7.99 1.28
CA SER A 64 -27.56 7.96 2.74
C SER A 64 -28.64 6.97 3.20
N ASP A 65 -29.63 6.71 2.35
CA ASP A 65 -30.67 5.72 2.59
C ASP A 65 -30.20 4.35 2.07
N GLY A 66 -29.81 3.46 2.99
CA GLY A 66 -29.51 2.06 2.69
C GLY A 66 -28.07 1.73 2.28
N CYS A 67 -27.10 2.60 2.54
CA CYS A 67 -25.67 2.35 2.31
C CYS A 67 -25.29 1.99 0.85
N ALA A 68 -26.11 2.37 -0.14
CA ALA A 68 -25.92 1.91 -1.52
C ALA A 68 -24.94 2.80 -2.29
N CYS A 69 -23.94 2.19 -2.92
CA CYS A 69 -22.93 2.87 -3.72
C CYS A 69 -23.17 2.63 -5.22
N THR A 70 -23.04 3.68 -6.03
CA THR A 70 -23.03 3.55 -7.49
C THR A 70 -21.59 3.69 -7.99
N CYS A 71 -21.05 2.64 -8.59
CA CYS A 71 -19.64 2.60 -8.93
C CYS A 71 -19.30 3.33 -10.23
N ALA A 72 -18.16 4.01 -10.21
CA ALA A 72 -17.47 4.47 -11.41
C ALA A 72 -16.70 3.30 -12.06
N GLU A 73 -16.19 3.54 -13.27
CA GLU A 73 -15.27 2.60 -13.94
C GLU A 73 -14.10 2.23 -13.01
N GLY A 74 -13.87 0.92 -12.84
CA GLY A 74 -12.82 0.37 -11.97
C GLY A 74 -13.29 -0.05 -10.58
N GLY A 75 -14.43 0.45 -10.09
CA GLY A 75 -15.05 0.04 -8.83
C GLY A 75 -15.98 -1.16 -9.00
N HIS A 76 -15.93 -2.10 -8.06
CA HIS A 76 -16.65 -3.37 -8.12
C HIS A 76 -17.31 -3.69 -6.77
N GLY A 77 -18.45 -4.38 -6.84
CA GLY A 77 -19.24 -4.77 -5.66
C GLY A 77 -19.98 -3.61 -5.01
N ASP A 78 -20.68 -3.90 -3.91
CA ASP A 78 -21.59 -2.95 -3.24
C ASP A 78 -20.87 -1.75 -2.64
N ALA A 79 -19.58 -1.91 -2.30
CA ALA A 79 -18.73 -0.86 -1.77
C ALA A 79 -17.85 -0.19 -2.85
N CYS A 80 -18.01 -0.51 -4.14
CA CYS A 80 -17.20 0.03 -5.23
C CYS A 80 -15.69 -0.11 -5.06
N LEU A 81 -15.26 -1.15 -4.34
CA LEU A 81 -13.84 -1.40 -4.07
C LEU A 81 -13.07 -1.58 -5.39
N PRO A 82 -11.76 -1.27 -5.41
CA PRO A 82 -10.89 -1.71 -6.51
C PRO A 82 -11.09 -3.21 -6.72
N VAL A 83 -11.07 -3.68 -7.98
CA VAL A 83 -11.20 -5.11 -8.33
C VAL A 83 -10.46 -5.95 -7.30
N ALA A 84 -11.21 -6.78 -6.57
CA ALA A 84 -10.66 -7.75 -5.63
C ALA A 84 -9.54 -8.52 -6.32
N VAL A 85 -8.41 -8.64 -5.62
CA VAL A 85 -7.25 -9.49 -5.90
C VAL A 85 -7.37 -10.19 -7.25
N PRO A 86 -6.66 -9.74 -8.31
CA PRO A 86 -6.62 -10.47 -9.57
C PRO A 86 -6.39 -11.94 -9.23
N GLU A 87 -7.34 -12.82 -9.58
CA GLU A 87 -7.11 -14.25 -9.36
C GLU A 87 -5.77 -14.56 -10.03
N PRO A 88 -4.83 -15.23 -9.33
CA PRO A 88 -3.59 -15.63 -9.95
C PRO A 88 -3.95 -16.36 -11.24
N PRO A 89 -3.28 -16.05 -12.36
CA PRO A 89 -3.71 -16.49 -13.68
C PRO A 89 -4.09 -17.97 -13.66
N SER A 90 -5.30 -18.26 -14.14
CA SER A 90 -5.82 -19.63 -14.21
C SER A 90 -4.80 -20.52 -14.94
N THR A 91 -4.65 -21.74 -14.44
CA THR A 91 -3.67 -22.75 -14.85
C THR A 91 -3.78 -23.23 -16.32
N ASP A 92 -4.57 -22.55 -17.15
CA ASP A 92 -4.77 -22.88 -18.57
C ASP A 92 -3.72 -22.24 -19.51
N GLY A 93 -2.72 -21.55 -18.93
CA GLY A 93 -1.48 -21.16 -19.61
C GLY A 93 -0.28 -21.67 -18.81
N ALA A 94 0.08 -22.94 -19.01
CA ALA A 94 1.11 -23.65 -18.27
C ALA A 94 2.42 -22.84 -18.04
N ASP A 95 2.78 -22.69 -16.76
CA ASP A 95 4.12 -22.48 -16.18
C ASP A 95 4.98 -21.28 -16.64
N LEU A 96 4.49 -20.05 -16.45
CA LEU A 96 5.38 -18.86 -16.36
C LEU A 96 5.72 -18.45 -14.93
N CYS A 97 5.11 -19.10 -13.92
CA CYS A 97 5.39 -18.81 -12.53
C CYS A 97 6.61 -19.60 -12.06
N VAL A 98 7.56 -18.92 -11.44
CA VAL A 98 8.62 -19.57 -10.68
C VAL A 98 8.03 -19.98 -9.34
N ARG A 99 8.11 -21.27 -9.02
CA ARG A 99 7.41 -21.86 -7.87
C ARG A 99 8.36 -22.55 -6.90
N ASP A 100 8.14 -22.35 -5.61
CA ASP A 100 8.70 -23.16 -4.51
C ASP A 100 10.23 -23.33 -4.53
N VAL A 101 10.94 -22.37 -5.13
CA VAL A 101 12.41 -22.31 -5.16
C VAL A 101 12.94 -21.36 -4.10
N ARG A 102 14.23 -21.53 -3.78
CA ARG A 102 14.99 -20.60 -2.96
C ARG A 102 15.91 -19.77 -3.86
N VAL A 103 15.86 -18.45 -3.70
CA VAL A 103 16.71 -17.50 -4.43
C VAL A 103 17.69 -16.88 -3.43
N ASP A 104 18.96 -17.24 -3.59
CA ASP A 104 20.01 -16.86 -2.64
C ASP A 104 20.66 -15.48 -2.94
N GLY A 105 20.44 -14.94 -4.15
CA GLY A 105 21.01 -13.67 -4.60
C GLY A 105 19.96 -12.59 -4.79
N GLU A 106 20.41 -11.35 -4.98
CA GLU A 106 19.52 -10.24 -5.34
C GLU A 106 18.81 -10.52 -6.67
N ALA A 107 17.52 -10.19 -6.74
CA ALA A 107 16.71 -10.41 -7.92
C ALA A 107 16.17 -9.08 -8.47
N ASN A 108 16.49 -8.77 -9.73
CA ASN A 108 15.82 -7.72 -10.49
C ASN A 108 14.71 -8.38 -11.32
N ALA A 109 13.51 -8.44 -10.75
CA ALA A 109 12.39 -9.14 -11.32
C ALA A 109 11.77 -8.34 -12.47
N GLY A 110 11.56 -9.00 -13.60
CA GLY A 110 10.82 -8.45 -14.74
C GLY A 110 11.66 -7.67 -15.75
N LEU A 111 12.99 -7.64 -15.61
CA LEU A 111 13.85 -6.93 -16.55
C LEU A 111 13.61 -7.41 -17.99
N GLY A 112 13.11 -6.52 -18.85
CA GLY A 112 12.78 -6.82 -20.24
C GLY A 112 11.56 -7.72 -20.47
N THR A 113 10.78 -8.05 -19.42
CA THR A 113 9.55 -8.85 -19.54
C THR A 113 8.32 -8.01 -19.18
N SER A 114 7.14 -8.41 -19.67
CA SER A 114 5.86 -7.80 -19.29
C SER A 114 5.17 -8.51 -18.11
N VAL A 115 5.65 -9.70 -17.75
CA VAL A 115 5.05 -10.54 -16.70
C VAL A 115 6.12 -11.01 -15.72
N VAL A 116 5.81 -10.92 -14.43
CA VAL A 116 6.55 -11.52 -13.31
C VAL A 116 5.56 -12.36 -12.51
N CYS A 117 5.89 -13.63 -12.28
CA CYS A 117 5.09 -14.48 -11.39
C CYS A 117 5.99 -15.33 -10.50
N TYR A 118 5.84 -15.15 -9.18
CA TYR A 118 6.47 -15.97 -8.14
C TYR A 118 5.40 -16.54 -7.22
N VAL A 119 5.45 -17.84 -6.95
CA VAL A 119 4.54 -18.50 -6.01
C VAL A 119 5.32 -19.37 -5.04
N GLY A 120 5.17 -19.17 -3.73
CA GLY A 120 5.86 -20.01 -2.73
C GLY A 120 7.40 -19.84 -2.70
N VAL A 121 7.94 -18.83 -3.39
CA VAL A 121 9.38 -18.62 -3.49
C VAL A 121 9.95 -18.04 -2.20
N THR A 122 11.13 -18.52 -1.81
CA THR A 122 11.88 -18.00 -0.65
C THR A 122 13.05 -17.14 -1.12
N PHE A 123 13.03 -15.86 -0.76
CA PHE A 123 14.10 -14.91 -1.05
C PHE A 123 14.94 -14.65 0.20
N VAL A 124 16.26 -14.76 0.07
CA VAL A 124 17.21 -14.48 1.15
C VAL A 124 17.91 -13.12 0.99
N ALA A 125 17.70 -12.49 -0.16
CA ALA A 125 18.23 -11.20 -0.54
C ALA A 125 17.13 -10.36 -1.19
N ASP A 126 17.42 -9.09 -1.41
CA ASP A 126 16.47 -8.11 -1.92
C ASP A 126 15.90 -8.50 -3.30
N VAL A 127 14.60 -8.19 -3.48
CA VAL A 127 13.89 -8.33 -4.75
C VAL A 127 13.40 -6.97 -5.19
N VAL A 128 13.85 -6.53 -6.36
CA VAL A 128 13.39 -5.28 -6.98
C VAL A 128 12.52 -5.60 -8.18
N VAL A 129 11.26 -5.17 -8.12
CA VAL A 129 10.32 -5.15 -9.24
C VAL A 129 10.24 -3.71 -9.74
N GLY A 130 11.04 -3.38 -10.75
CA GLY A 130 11.10 -2.04 -11.34
C GLY A 130 10.25 -1.93 -12.60
N MET A 131 9.10 -1.25 -12.52
CA MET A 131 8.17 -1.13 -13.66
C MET A 131 8.84 -0.49 -14.88
N GLU A 132 9.68 0.51 -14.67
CA GLU A 132 10.43 1.19 -15.75
C GLU A 132 11.38 0.25 -16.50
N SER A 133 11.85 -0.83 -15.86
CA SER A 133 12.74 -1.83 -16.46
C SER A 133 12.00 -2.99 -17.17
N MET A 134 10.69 -3.08 -16.96
CA MET A 134 9.81 -4.06 -17.59
C MET A 134 9.40 -3.60 -18.99
N ALA A 135 9.13 -4.55 -19.87
CA ALA A 135 8.73 -4.31 -21.26
C ALA A 135 7.20 -4.33 -21.43
N GLY A 136 6.73 -3.70 -22.51
CA GLY A 136 5.31 -3.68 -22.90
C GLY A 136 4.52 -2.56 -22.22
N SER A 137 3.33 -2.27 -22.76
CA SER A 137 2.43 -1.23 -22.22
C SER A 137 1.68 -1.67 -20.97
N VAL A 138 1.50 -2.99 -20.78
CA VAL A 138 0.85 -3.58 -19.61
C VAL A 138 1.85 -4.47 -18.90
N ARG A 139 2.08 -4.20 -17.62
CA ARG A 139 3.01 -4.94 -16.77
C ARG A 139 2.25 -5.66 -15.68
N ASN A 140 2.34 -6.99 -15.65
CA ASN A 140 1.65 -7.83 -14.69
C ASN A 140 2.66 -8.46 -13.73
N VAL A 141 2.48 -8.22 -12.43
CA VAL A 141 3.36 -8.73 -11.39
C VAL A 141 2.52 -9.48 -10.37
N THR A 142 2.91 -10.71 -10.06
CA THR A 142 2.28 -11.52 -9.03
C THR A 142 3.34 -12.15 -8.15
N LEU A 143 3.33 -11.84 -6.85
CA LEU A 143 4.06 -12.57 -5.82
C LEU A 143 3.02 -13.14 -4.86
N ALA A 144 2.83 -14.46 -4.89
CA ALA A 144 1.88 -15.15 -4.03
C ALA A 144 2.61 -16.05 -3.04
N ASN A 145 2.28 -15.98 -1.76
CA ASN A 145 2.82 -16.84 -0.70
C ASN A 145 4.37 -16.86 -0.65
N CYS A 146 5.02 -15.76 -1.02
CA CYS A 146 6.48 -15.66 -1.03
C CYS A 146 7.02 -15.34 0.37
N THR A 147 8.18 -15.90 0.72
CA THR A 147 8.83 -15.69 2.03
C THR A 147 10.13 -14.92 1.87
N PHE A 148 10.32 -13.88 2.67
CA PHE A 148 11.54 -13.08 2.75
C PHE A 148 12.25 -13.38 4.06
N VAL A 149 13.51 -13.81 3.97
CA VAL A 149 14.30 -14.32 5.10
C VAL A 149 15.38 -13.32 5.49
N GLY A 150 15.63 -13.19 6.80
CA GLY A 150 16.67 -12.32 7.32
C GLY A 150 16.36 -10.85 7.03
N GLY A 151 17.25 -10.17 6.31
CA GLY A 151 17.09 -8.76 5.93
C GLY A 151 16.47 -8.53 4.54
N ALA A 152 16.07 -9.60 3.84
CA ALA A 152 15.58 -9.50 2.47
C ALA A 152 14.32 -8.63 2.38
N SER A 153 14.33 -7.63 1.50
CA SER A 153 13.18 -6.74 1.31
C SER A 153 12.65 -6.76 -0.12
N LEU A 154 11.35 -6.53 -0.26
CA LEU A 154 10.69 -6.35 -1.55
C LEU A 154 10.56 -4.87 -1.90
N TYR A 155 10.97 -4.51 -3.12
CA TYR A 155 10.84 -3.16 -3.65
C TYR A 155 9.94 -3.18 -4.89
N VAL A 156 8.78 -2.55 -4.81
CA VAL A 156 7.87 -2.32 -5.93
C VAL A 156 8.02 -0.88 -6.38
N VAL A 157 8.70 -0.67 -7.51
CA VAL A 157 9.19 0.65 -7.90
C VAL A 157 8.57 1.07 -9.22
N GLY A 158 7.76 2.13 -9.18
CA GLY A 158 7.21 2.79 -10.36
C GLY A 158 8.25 3.67 -11.08
N TRP A 159 7.77 4.51 -11.99
CA TRP A 159 8.61 5.40 -12.80
C TRP A 159 9.16 6.54 -11.97
N ARG A 160 10.46 6.81 -12.12
CA ARG A 160 11.10 7.94 -11.40
C ARG A 160 10.65 9.30 -11.94
N SER A 161 10.41 9.35 -13.24
CA SER A 161 9.92 10.50 -14.00
C SER A 161 8.51 10.25 -14.51
N ASP A 162 7.92 11.20 -15.24
CA ASP A 162 6.58 11.03 -15.78
C ASP A 162 6.51 9.80 -16.71
N PRO A 163 5.58 8.85 -16.43
CA PRO A 163 5.47 7.61 -17.19
C PRO A 163 4.95 7.89 -18.62
N PRO A 164 5.32 7.08 -19.62
CA PRO A 164 4.80 7.23 -20.96
C PRO A 164 3.28 7.00 -21.01
N ALA A 165 2.61 7.71 -21.93
CA ALA A 165 1.16 7.58 -22.09
C ALA A 165 0.77 6.16 -22.55
N GLY A 166 -0.34 5.65 -22.01
CA GLY A 166 -0.87 4.33 -22.37
C GLY A 166 -0.18 3.17 -21.67
N GLU A 167 0.72 3.43 -20.72
CA GLU A 167 1.33 2.40 -19.87
C GLU A 167 0.54 2.18 -18.58
N ARG A 168 0.52 0.94 -18.07
CA ARG A 168 -0.06 0.57 -16.78
C ARG A 168 0.70 -0.57 -16.10
N ALA A 169 0.60 -0.63 -14.78
CA ALA A 169 1.11 -1.73 -13.97
C ALA A 169 -0.01 -2.33 -13.11
N ASP A 170 -0.19 -3.65 -13.19
CA ASP A 170 -1.04 -4.43 -12.31
C ASP A 170 -0.14 -5.32 -11.43
N VAL A 171 -0.03 -4.96 -10.16
CA VAL A 171 0.85 -5.62 -9.18
C VAL A 171 0.01 -6.22 -8.08
N LEU A 172 0.18 -7.51 -7.84
CA LEU A 172 -0.42 -8.25 -6.75
C LEU A 172 0.65 -8.92 -5.90
N ILE A 173 0.72 -8.52 -4.63
CA ILE A 173 1.51 -9.17 -3.59
C ILE A 173 0.52 -9.75 -2.58
N SER A 174 0.41 -11.08 -2.53
CA SER A 174 -0.53 -11.77 -1.66
C SER A 174 0.17 -12.79 -0.79
N GLY A 175 -0.19 -12.89 0.50
CA GLY A 175 0.37 -13.91 1.38
C GLY A 175 1.87 -13.76 1.64
N LEU A 176 2.46 -12.57 1.46
CA LEU A 176 3.89 -12.38 1.67
C LEU A 176 4.24 -12.48 3.15
N VAL A 177 5.31 -13.19 3.48
CA VAL A 177 5.79 -13.35 4.86
C VAL A 177 7.22 -12.85 5.01
N SER A 178 7.43 -11.91 5.92
CA SER A 178 8.75 -11.50 6.44
C SER A 178 8.69 -11.48 7.96
N ARG A 179 9.65 -12.13 8.64
CA ARG A 179 9.66 -12.26 10.12
C ARG A 179 11.05 -12.05 10.71
N SER A 180 11.75 -11.01 10.27
CA SER A 180 13.10 -10.71 10.78
C SER A 180 13.42 -9.23 10.58
N GLY A 181 14.22 -8.85 9.58
CA GLY A 181 14.62 -7.47 9.29
C GLY A 181 14.33 -7.07 7.85
N GLY A 182 13.41 -7.77 7.20
CA GLY A 182 12.95 -7.50 5.84
C GLY A 182 11.62 -6.75 5.83
N GLY A 183 11.42 -5.90 4.83
CA GLY A 183 10.17 -5.15 4.68
C GLY A 183 9.69 -5.07 3.23
N VAL A 184 8.61 -4.33 3.02
CA VAL A 184 8.07 -4.03 1.67
C VAL A 184 8.16 -2.53 1.45
N LEU A 185 8.60 -2.10 0.28
CA LEU A 185 8.67 -0.70 -0.12
C LEU A 185 7.95 -0.51 -1.46
N VAL A 186 7.02 0.44 -1.50
CA VAL A 186 6.36 0.89 -2.73
C VAL A 186 6.79 2.33 -3.00
N ALA A 187 7.28 2.62 -4.22
CA ALA A 187 7.84 3.94 -4.51
C ALA A 187 7.52 4.49 -5.90
N ASN A 188 7.66 5.82 -6.00
CA ASN A 188 7.60 6.62 -7.21
C ASN A 188 6.21 6.69 -7.87
N ARG A 189 6.16 6.89 -9.19
CA ARG A 189 4.95 7.24 -9.94
C ARG A 189 4.31 6.02 -10.58
N PHE A 190 2.97 5.94 -10.53
CA PHE A 190 2.20 4.91 -11.23
C PHE A 190 1.18 5.57 -12.19
N PRO A 191 1.24 5.27 -13.51
CA PRO A 191 0.39 5.89 -14.52
C PRO A 191 -1.10 5.52 -14.37
N PRO A 192 -2.01 6.27 -15.03
CA PRO A 192 -3.43 6.00 -15.01
C PRO A 192 -3.80 4.55 -15.32
N GLY A 193 -4.73 4.00 -14.54
CA GLY A 193 -5.20 2.62 -14.66
C GLY A 193 -4.31 1.58 -13.97
N SER A 194 -3.18 2.00 -13.37
CA SER A 194 -2.33 1.09 -12.59
C SER A 194 -2.98 0.72 -11.25
N ARG A 195 -2.73 -0.52 -10.81
CA ARG A 195 -3.20 -1.08 -9.54
C ARG A 195 -2.03 -1.78 -8.85
N VAL A 196 -1.75 -1.39 -7.61
CA VAL A 196 -0.73 -2.04 -6.77
C VAL A 196 -1.42 -2.52 -5.51
N THR A 197 -1.40 -3.81 -5.24
CA THR A 197 -2.08 -4.42 -4.10
C THR A 197 -1.11 -5.24 -3.28
N VAL A 198 -1.04 -4.96 -1.98
CA VAL A 198 -0.42 -5.81 -0.96
C VAL A 198 -1.55 -6.33 -0.07
N VAL A 199 -1.73 -7.64 0.01
CA VAL A 199 -2.89 -8.21 0.68
C VAL A 199 -2.52 -9.45 1.47
N GLU A 200 -3.24 -9.70 2.57
CA GLU A 200 -3.13 -10.95 3.35
C GLU A 200 -1.68 -11.29 3.74
N SER A 201 -0.87 -10.26 3.98
CA SER A 201 0.57 -10.40 4.19
C SER A 201 0.92 -10.23 5.68
N VAL A 202 2.09 -10.74 6.06
CA VAL A 202 2.61 -10.68 7.44
C VAL A 202 4.03 -10.13 7.42
N LEU A 203 4.22 -8.94 8.00
CA LEU A 203 5.47 -8.21 8.06
C LEU A 203 5.85 -7.98 9.52
N ILE A 204 6.79 -8.77 10.03
CA ILE A 204 7.29 -8.68 11.40
C ILE A 204 8.76 -8.27 11.40
N ALA A 205 9.05 -7.11 11.97
CA ALA A 205 10.39 -6.57 12.16
C ALA A 205 10.90 -6.90 13.57
N GLU A 206 11.51 -8.08 13.73
CA GLU A 206 12.24 -8.53 14.93
C GLU A 206 13.66 -7.95 15.00
N ALA A 207 14.20 -7.54 13.85
CA ALA A 207 15.46 -6.83 13.70
C ALA A 207 15.23 -5.52 12.93
N ARG A 208 16.25 -4.66 12.91
CA ARG A 208 16.23 -3.43 12.11
C ARG A 208 15.92 -3.75 10.65
N VAL A 209 14.93 -3.07 10.07
CA VAL A 209 14.68 -3.10 8.63
C VAL A 209 15.53 -2.03 7.98
N ALA A 210 16.50 -2.46 7.17
CA ALA A 210 17.44 -1.58 6.49
C ALA A 210 17.21 -1.63 4.98
N TYR A 211 16.43 -0.69 4.48
CA TYR A 211 16.20 -0.53 3.04
C TYR A 211 17.43 0.03 2.33
N ARG A 212 17.52 -0.18 1.02
CA ARG A 212 18.58 0.38 0.17
C ARG A 212 18.71 1.90 0.32
N GLY A 213 19.94 2.39 0.44
CA GLY A 213 20.23 3.82 0.63
C GLY A 213 19.76 4.75 -0.49
N ALA A 214 19.40 4.21 -1.66
CA ALA A 214 18.87 4.97 -2.80
C ALA A 214 17.53 5.68 -2.51
N TYR A 215 16.82 5.30 -1.44
CA TYR A 215 15.55 5.88 -1.02
C TYR A 215 15.69 6.90 0.12
N GLY A 216 16.92 7.29 0.49
CA GLY A 216 17.14 8.39 1.43
C GLY A 216 16.51 8.22 2.82
N LEU A 217 16.17 6.99 3.21
CA LEU A 217 15.50 6.68 4.49
C LEU A 217 16.41 6.87 5.70
N GLY A 218 17.71 7.11 5.48
CA GLY A 218 18.69 7.35 6.54
C GLY A 218 18.69 6.21 7.54
N ASP A 219 18.39 6.54 8.80
CA ASP A 219 18.35 5.56 9.88
C ASP A 219 16.97 4.95 10.13
N ALA A 220 15.93 5.38 9.41
CA ALA A 220 14.55 4.92 9.61
C ALA A 220 14.43 3.41 9.37
N SER A 221 13.67 2.75 10.25
CA SER A 221 13.34 1.33 10.19
C SER A 221 11.82 1.19 10.17
N ALA A 222 11.27 0.53 9.15
CA ALA A 222 9.83 0.30 9.05
C ALA A 222 9.53 -1.04 8.36
N CYS A 223 8.40 -1.66 8.69
CA CYS A 223 7.99 -2.91 8.05
C CYS A 223 7.46 -2.67 6.63
N LEU A 224 6.70 -1.59 6.45
CA LEU A 224 6.07 -1.21 5.19
C LEU A 224 6.35 0.26 4.91
N VAL A 225 6.91 0.55 3.73
CA VAL A 225 7.29 1.91 3.31
C VAL A 225 6.55 2.31 2.05
N VAL A 226 5.97 3.52 2.06
CA VAL A 226 5.41 4.20 0.90
C VAL A 226 6.26 5.44 0.65
N HIS A 227 7.09 5.43 -0.39
CA HIS A 227 8.13 6.44 -0.60
C HIS A 227 7.93 7.27 -1.88
N ASN A 228 7.74 8.58 -1.75
CA ASN A 228 7.55 9.54 -2.86
C ASN A 228 6.51 9.05 -3.88
N VAL A 229 5.36 8.58 -3.40
CA VAL A 229 4.38 7.93 -4.26
C VAL A 229 3.49 8.97 -4.95
N ASN A 230 3.36 8.84 -6.27
CA ASN A 230 2.44 9.64 -7.07
C ASN A 230 1.45 8.74 -7.82
N LEU A 231 0.17 8.87 -7.52
CA LEU A 231 -0.90 8.08 -8.10
C LEU A 231 -1.86 8.97 -8.90
N THR A 232 -1.74 8.95 -10.22
CA THR A 232 -2.63 9.67 -11.13
C THR A 232 -3.60 8.70 -11.74
N GLY A 233 -4.86 8.67 -11.28
CA GLY A 233 -5.86 7.70 -11.72
C GLY A 233 -5.44 6.25 -11.51
N SER A 234 -4.61 6.01 -10.49
CA SER A 234 -4.08 4.71 -10.09
C SER A 234 -4.29 4.49 -8.59
N VAL A 235 -4.25 3.22 -8.18
CA VAL A 235 -4.60 2.83 -6.81
C VAL A 235 -3.49 1.98 -6.20
N LEU A 236 -3.10 2.33 -4.98
CA LEU A 236 -2.28 1.52 -4.09
C LEU A 236 -3.17 1.05 -2.93
N THR A 237 -3.32 -0.26 -2.80
CA THR A 237 -4.10 -0.91 -1.75
C THR A 237 -3.19 -1.76 -0.87
N ILE A 238 -3.28 -1.57 0.45
CA ILE A 238 -2.68 -2.47 1.43
C ILE A 238 -3.82 -2.94 2.31
N ALA A 239 -4.17 -4.22 2.18
CA ALA A 239 -5.38 -4.78 2.77
C ALA A 239 -5.08 -6.01 3.64
N ARG A 240 -5.79 -6.19 4.76
CA ARG A 240 -5.72 -7.41 5.60
C ARG A 240 -4.29 -7.84 5.92
N THR A 241 -3.41 -6.87 6.18
CA THR A 241 -1.98 -7.10 6.34
C THR A 241 -1.61 -6.87 7.80
N HIS A 242 -0.92 -7.85 8.39
CA HIS A 242 -0.41 -7.76 9.75
C HIS A 242 1.02 -7.20 9.72
N VAL A 243 1.22 -6.11 10.45
CA VAL A 243 2.48 -5.38 10.53
C VAL A 243 2.89 -5.28 12.00
N ALA A 244 3.99 -5.93 12.38
CA ALA A 244 4.49 -5.89 13.75
C ALA A 244 5.93 -5.39 13.80
N ALA A 245 6.14 -4.18 14.33
CA ALA A 245 7.45 -3.59 14.53
C ALA A 245 7.87 -3.72 16.01
N VAL A 246 8.56 -4.81 16.33
CA VAL A 246 8.98 -5.12 17.71
C VAL A 246 10.40 -4.66 18.03
N PHE A 247 11.19 -4.31 17.01
CA PHE A 247 12.56 -3.83 17.18
C PHE A 247 12.62 -2.32 17.45
N ARG A 248 13.00 -1.93 18.67
CA ARG A 248 13.28 -0.54 19.07
C ARG A 248 12.18 0.44 18.61
N ASP A 249 12.58 1.50 17.92
CA ASP A 249 11.78 2.60 17.37
C ASP A 249 11.25 2.32 15.96
N ALA A 250 11.28 1.07 15.50
CA ALA A 250 10.76 0.72 14.19
C ALA A 250 9.27 1.08 14.06
N VAL A 251 8.93 1.68 12.93
CA VAL A 251 7.57 2.11 12.58
C VAL A 251 6.84 0.95 11.90
N GLY A 252 5.55 0.79 12.14
CA GLY A 252 4.75 -0.20 11.40
C GLY A 252 4.69 0.17 9.92
N VAL A 253 4.01 1.28 9.62
CA VAL A 253 3.86 1.82 8.28
C VAL A 253 4.47 3.22 8.21
N LEU A 254 5.45 3.40 7.33
CA LEU A 254 6.11 4.68 7.09
C LEU A 254 5.76 5.19 5.69
N VAL A 255 5.06 6.32 5.63
CA VAL A 255 4.87 7.09 4.41
C VAL A 255 5.86 8.24 4.44
N VAL A 256 6.71 8.39 3.43
CA VAL A 256 7.83 9.34 3.47
C VAL A 256 8.09 9.99 2.12
N GLY A 257 8.50 11.26 2.18
CA GLY A 257 8.75 12.13 1.03
C GLY A 257 7.49 12.44 0.20
N GLY A 258 6.33 12.27 0.83
CA GLY A 258 5.04 12.75 0.37
C GLY A 258 4.25 11.76 -0.51
N VAL A 259 2.93 11.94 -0.48
CA VAL A 259 1.97 11.22 -1.34
C VAL A 259 1.19 12.23 -2.16
N ALA A 260 1.23 12.11 -3.48
CA ALA A 260 0.48 12.94 -4.40
C ALA A 260 -0.54 12.09 -5.16
N LEU A 261 -1.82 12.43 -5.05
CA LEU A 261 -2.92 11.73 -5.70
C LEU A 261 -3.71 12.67 -6.60
N GLN A 262 -3.96 12.25 -7.83
CA GLN A 262 -4.67 13.04 -8.84
C GLN A 262 -5.65 12.18 -9.63
N SER A 263 -6.67 12.80 -10.22
CA SER A 263 -7.56 12.15 -11.20
C SER A 263 -8.19 10.84 -10.70
N ARG A 264 -8.75 10.84 -9.48
CA ARG A 264 -9.27 9.66 -8.76
C ARG A 264 -8.16 8.65 -8.38
N GLY A 265 -6.98 9.14 -8.03
CA GLY A 265 -5.93 8.32 -7.44
C GLY A 265 -6.24 7.98 -5.99
N ALA A 266 -5.82 6.82 -5.50
CA ALA A 266 -6.11 6.41 -4.13
C ALA A 266 -4.99 5.65 -3.46
N LEU A 267 -4.71 6.00 -2.20
CA LEU A 267 -3.96 5.17 -1.26
C LEU A 267 -4.96 4.61 -0.24
N TYR A 268 -5.13 3.30 -0.22
CA TYR A 268 -6.11 2.61 0.59
C TYR A 268 -5.43 1.64 1.55
N LEU A 269 -5.65 1.83 2.84
CA LEU A 269 -5.11 1.03 3.92
C LEU A 269 -6.29 0.46 4.68
N ASP A 270 -6.49 -0.86 4.58
CA ASP A 270 -7.73 -1.52 4.97
C ASP A 270 -7.46 -2.77 5.79
N GLY A 271 -8.19 -2.98 6.88
CA GLY A 271 -8.04 -4.18 7.69
C GLY A 271 -6.61 -4.39 8.18
N LEU A 272 -5.85 -3.31 8.44
CA LEU A 272 -4.49 -3.46 8.91
C LEU A 272 -4.50 -3.84 10.38
N LEU A 273 -3.67 -4.80 10.75
CA LEU A 273 -3.32 -5.04 12.13
C LEU A 273 -1.91 -4.50 12.33
N VAL A 274 -1.74 -3.39 13.05
CA VAL A 274 -0.42 -2.78 13.25
C VAL A 274 -0.06 -2.81 14.72
N GLN A 275 1.08 -3.43 15.03
CA GLN A 275 1.61 -3.52 16.38
C GLN A 275 3.00 -2.91 16.44
N THR A 276 3.27 -2.01 17.37
CA THR A 276 4.62 -1.47 17.59
C THR A 276 5.02 -1.54 19.06
N ALA A 277 6.31 -1.73 19.35
CA ALA A 277 6.79 -1.79 20.74
C ALA A 277 7.06 -0.39 21.32
N LEU A 278 7.82 0.45 20.60
CA LEU A 278 8.17 1.81 21.00
C LEU A 278 8.03 2.84 19.86
N GLY A 279 7.72 2.38 18.64
CA GLY A 279 7.58 3.22 17.45
C GLY A 279 6.13 3.64 17.17
N LEU A 280 5.92 4.41 16.11
CA LEU A 280 4.59 4.79 15.63
C LEU A 280 3.97 3.66 14.81
N CYS A 281 2.67 3.40 15.01
CA CYS A 281 1.91 2.51 14.13
C CYS A 281 1.97 3.00 12.68
N VAL A 282 1.59 4.26 12.44
CA VAL A 282 1.70 4.90 11.14
C VAL A 282 2.33 6.29 11.28
N SER A 283 3.37 6.55 10.49
CA SER A 283 4.01 7.86 10.33
C SER A 283 3.88 8.33 8.88
N VAL A 284 3.52 9.60 8.68
CA VAL A 284 3.43 10.24 7.36
C VAL A 284 4.29 11.51 7.35
N GLU A 285 5.37 11.45 6.57
CA GLU A 285 6.38 12.47 6.42
C GLU A 285 6.41 13.01 4.99
N GLY A 286 6.49 14.33 4.82
CA GLY A 286 6.49 14.99 3.50
C GLY A 286 5.10 15.32 2.94
N GLY A 287 4.03 15.03 3.69
CA GLY A 287 2.67 15.52 3.44
C GLY A 287 1.85 14.76 2.40
N VAL A 288 0.58 15.16 2.25
CA VAL A 288 -0.40 14.49 1.39
C VAL A 288 -1.15 15.49 0.51
N ALA A 289 -1.05 15.35 -0.81
CA ALA A 289 -1.91 16.05 -1.75
C ALA A 289 -2.88 15.07 -2.38
N ALA A 290 -4.15 15.45 -2.42
CA ALA A 290 -5.17 14.72 -3.16
C ALA A 290 -6.07 15.72 -3.89
N SER A 291 -6.30 15.50 -5.19
CA SER A 291 -7.18 16.35 -6.00
C SER A 291 -7.97 15.54 -7.02
N GLY A 292 -9.02 16.12 -7.60
CA GLY A 292 -9.81 15.46 -8.64
C GLY A 292 -10.48 14.17 -8.19
N GLY A 293 -11.08 14.15 -6.99
CA GLY A 293 -11.74 12.98 -6.41
C GLY A 293 -10.79 11.93 -5.82
N SER A 294 -9.53 12.29 -5.60
CA SER A 294 -8.53 11.40 -5.01
C SER A 294 -8.61 11.36 -3.48
N VAL A 295 -8.17 10.25 -2.87
CA VAL A 295 -8.30 10.03 -1.42
C VAL A 295 -7.16 9.19 -0.83
N VAL A 296 -6.72 9.54 0.38
CA VAL A 296 -6.00 8.62 1.26
C VAL A 296 -7.01 8.09 2.28
N ALA A 297 -7.18 6.78 2.40
CA ALA A 297 -8.12 6.20 3.36
C ALA A 297 -7.45 5.15 4.26
N PHE A 298 -7.79 5.21 5.54
CA PHE A 298 -7.44 4.25 6.57
C PHE A 298 -8.73 3.68 7.16
N VAL A 299 -9.03 2.43 6.89
CA VAL A 299 -10.33 1.82 7.19
C VAL A 299 -10.15 0.50 7.92
N ASP A 300 -11.06 0.21 8.86
CA ASP A 300 -11.19 -1.09 9.55
C ASP A 300 -9.89 -1.63 10.15
N SER A 301 -8.97 -0.75 10.56
CA SER A 301 -7.64 -1.14 11.05
C SER A 301 -7.59 -1.15 12.58
N ASP A 302 -6.84 -2.10 13.14
CA ASP A 302 -6.61 -2.22 14.59
C ASP A 302 -5.14 -1.93 14.91
N PHE A 303 -4.94 -1.06 15.89
CA PHE A 303 -3.64 -0.56 16.33
C PHE A 303 -3.35 -1.09 17.74
N LEU A 304 -2.27 -1.86 17.87
CA LEU A 304 -1.88 -2.49 19.12
C LEU A 304 -0.62 -1.83 19.67
N LEU A 305 -0.65 -1.43 20.95
CA LEU A 305 0.48 -0.84 21.67
C LEU A 305 0.98 0.49 21.06
N CYS A 306 0.06 1.23 20.45
CA CYS A 306 0.21 2.56 19.85
C CYS A 306 -0.71 3.59 20.54
#